data_AF-A0A6I6FMB3-F1
#
_entry.id   AF-A0A6I6FMB3-F1
#
_cell.length_a   1.000
_cell.length_b   1.000
_cell.length_c   1.000
_cell.angle_alpha   90.00
_cell.angle_beta   90.00
_cell.angle_gamma   90.00
#
_symmetry.space_group_name_H-M   'P 1'
#
loop_
_entity.id
_entity.type
_entity.pdbx_description
1 polymer ?
#
loop_
_entity_poly.entity_id
_entity_poly.type
_entity_poly.pdbx_seq_one_letter_code
_entity_poly.pdbx_strand_id
1 'polypeptide(L)'
;MGRPRTPLLDRARITTTALELVDEQGEFSVPQIARRLGVQTGSVYHHVDGRDGIVELMRERICEAIDSATLDAGPWDAAVSAWAHSYRAAFAAHPRVIPLLMTSPVRAPKVLEQYERAVGLLLTAGFAVADVMPLITGLENLVLGSALDLAAPETMWELREETPTPQLARALAAVGAGRADAAFDAALEGLIGHGRTLLARTTP
;
A
#
# COMPACT_ATOMS: atom_id res chain seq x y z
N MET A 1 42.19 -9.89 -13.87
CA MET A 1 40.73 -9.74 -14.03
C MET A 1 40.17 -9.14 -12.75
N GLY A 2 39.66 -7.90 -12.81
CA GLY A 2 39.11 -7.22 -11.64
C GLY A 2 37.81 -7.86 -11.19
N ARG A 3 37.74 -8.24 -9.91
CA ARG A 3 36.53 -8.75 -9.26
C ARG A 3 35.44 -7.67 -9.37
N PRO A 4 34.19 -7.98 -9.80
CA PRO A 4 33.11 -7.00 -9.80
C PRO A 4 33.00 -6.38 -8.40
N ARG A 5 32.96 -5.05 -8.32
CA ARG A 5 32.95 -4.28 -7.07
C ARG A 5 31.55 -4.18 -6.43
N THR A 6 30.58 -4.94 -6.93
CA THR A 6 29.25 -5.06 -6.34
C THR A 6 29.25 -6.27 -5.43
N PRO A 7 28.82 -6.16 -4.16
CA PRO A 7 28.65 -7.32 -3.29
C PRO A 7 27.81 -8.38 -4.00
N LEU A 8 28.24 -9.65 -3.95
CA LEU A 8 27.48 -10.78 -4.51
C LEU A 8 26.09 -10.93 -3.87
N LEU A 9 25.89 -10.32 -2.70
CA LEU A 9 24.65 -10.32 -1.93
C LEU A 9 24.57 -9.02 -1.12
N ASP A 10 23.42 -8.36 -1.16
CA ASP A 10 23.10 -7.21 -0.32
C ASP A 10 21.60 -7.23 0.03
N ARG A 11 21.19 -6.34 0.95
CA ARG A 11 19.79 -6.22 1.37
C ARG A 11 18.88 -5.90 0.20
N ALA A 12 19.31 -5.03 -0.73
CA ALA A 12 18.48 -4.62 -1.86
C ALA A 12 18.13 -5.81 -2.79
N ARG A 13 19.10 -6.67 -3.09
CA ARG A 13 18.90 -7.88 -3.91
C ARG A 13 18.06 -8.93 -3.18
N ILE A 14 18.25 -9.08 -1.87
CA ILE A 14 17.40 -9.95 -1.03
C ILE A 14 15.94 -9.48 -1.09
N THR A 15 15.70 -8.18 -0.89
CA THR A 15 14.35 -7.58 -0.94
C THR A 15 13.71 -7.75 -2.30
N THR A 16 14.41 -7.42 -3.38
CA THR A 16 13.88 -7.58 -4.74
C THR A 16 13.51 -9.03 -5.04
N THR A 17 14.37 -9.98 -4.66
CA THR A 17 14.09 -11.42 -4.85
C THR A 17 12.90 -11.88 -4.00
N ALA A 18 12.75 -11.35 -2.79
CA ALA A 18 11.61 -11.67 -1.92
C ALA A 18 10.30 -11.14 -2.51
N LEU A 19 10.28 -9.90 -3.01
CA LEU A 19 9.13 -9.31 -3.70
C LEU A 19 8.73 -10.15 -4.92
N GLU A 20 9.70 -10.49 -5.79
CA GLU A 20 9.44 -11.36 -6.96
C GLU A 20 8.80 -12.69 -6.56
N LEU A 21 9.30 -13.35 -5.51
CA LEU A 21 8.72 -14.61 -5.03
C LEU A 21 7.28 -14.41 -4.54
N VAL A 22 7.00 -13.35 -3.78
CA VAL A 22 5.65 -13.08 -3.28
C VAL A 22 4.70 -12.71 -4.42
N ASP A 23 5.15 -11.95 -5.41
CA ASP A 23 4.35 -11.63 -6.58
C ASP A 23 4.04 -12.89 -7.41
N GLU A 24 5.00 -13.81 -7.56
CA GLU A 24 4.83 -15.07 -8.30
C GLU A 24 3.86 -16.04 -7.60
N GLN A 25 4.00 -16.26 -6.28
CA GLN A 25 3.33 -17.37 -5.58
C GLN A 25 2.63 -16.99 -4.26
N GLY A 26 2.68 -15.73 -3.82
CA GLY A 26 2.03 -15.23 -2.60
C GLY A 26 2.84 -15.42 -1.31
N GLU A 27 3.97 -16.09 -1.36
CA GLU A 27 4.83 -16.33 -0.20
C GLU A 27 6.32 -16.43 -0.57
N PHE A 28 7.18 -16.39 0.45
CA PHE A 28 8.62 -16.61 0.30
C PHE A 28 9.18 -17.37 1.50
N SER A 29 10.36 -17.93 1.34
CA SER A 29 11.19 -18.44 2.42
C SER A 29 12.66 -18.06 2.18
N VAL A 30 13.44 -17.94 3.24
CA VAL A 30 14.88 -17.61 3.14
C VAL A 30 15.65 -18.62 2.27
N PRO A 31 15.39 -19.95 2.33
CA PRO A 31 16.01 -20.90 1.42
C PRO A 31 15.62 -20.69 -0.06
N GLN A 32 14.36 -20.31 -0.37
CA GLN A 32 13.97 -19.99 -1.75
C GLN A 32 14.72 -18.78 -2.28
N ILE A 33 14.87 -17.72 -1.47
CA ILE A 33 15.66 -16.54 -1.81
C ILE A 33 17.12 -16.92 -2.09
N ALA A 34 17.74 -17.68 -1.18
CA ALA A 34 19.12 -18.12 -1.32
C ALA A 34 19.33 -18.93 -2.61
N ARG A 35 18.40 -19.85 -2.92
CA ARG A 35 18.41 -20.64 -4.15
C ARG A 35 18.30 -19.76 -5.39
N ARG A 36 17.37 -18.80 -5.42
CA ARG A 36 17.18 -17.90 -6.58
C ARG A 36 18.38 -16.97 -6.79
N LEU A 37 19.09 -16.62 -5.71
CA LEU A 37 20.32 -15.81 -5.75
C LEU A 37 21.61 -16.62 -5.96
N GLY A 38 21.54 -17.96 -5.96
CA GLY A 38 22.72 -18.82 -6.12
C GLY A 38 23.69 -18.79 -4.93
N VAL A 39 23.20 -18.53 -3.72
CA VAL A 39 23.98 -18.42 -2.47
C VAL A 39 23.51 -19.42 -1.41
N GLN A 40 24.29 -19.58 -0.35
CA GLN A 40 23.90 -20.38 0.80
C GLN A 40 22.91 -19.59 1.69
N THR A 41 21.96 -20.28 2.33
CA THR A 41 20.98 -19.64 3.24
C THR A 41 21.66 -18.87 4.38
N GLY A 42 22.77 -19.38 4.91
CA GLY A 42 23.59 -18.70 5.92
C GLY A 42 24.09 -17.33 5.46
N SER A 43 24.40 -17.17 4.17
CA SER A 43 24.81 -15.89 3.60
C SER A 43 23.69 -14.86 3.67
N VAL A 44 22.43 -15.27 3.48
CA VAL A 44 21.26 -14.36 3.57
C VAL A 44 21.09 -13.87 5.02
N TYR A 45 21.18 -14.77 6.01
CA TYR A 45 21.06 -14.40 7.43
C TYR A 45 22.16 -13.45 7.92
N HIS A 46 23.30 -13.32 7.22
CA HIS A 46 24.29 -12.29 7.54
C HIS A 46 23.83 -10.86 7.19
N HIS A 47 22.82 -10.72 6.34
CA HIS A 47 22.32 -9.41 5.91
C HIS A 47 20.97 -9.03 6.54
N VAL A 48 20.18 -10.00 6.99
CA VAL A 48 18.81 -9.81 7.45
C VAL A 48 18.49 -10.64 8.69
N ASP A 49 17.63 -10.11 9.55
CA ASP A 49 17.15 -10.76 10.76
C ASP A 49 16.02 -11.76 10.45
N GLY A 50 16.36 -12.74 9.61
CA GLY A 50 15.45 -13.79 9.16
C GLY A 50 14.24 -13.28 8.38
N ARG A 51 13.10 -13.97 8.54
CA ARG A 51 11.88 -13.69 7.78
C ARG A 51 11.35 -12.28 8.08
N ASP A 52 11.24 -11.93 9.35
CA ASP A 52 10.64 -10.67 9.78
C ASP A 52 11.49 -9.48 9.30
N GLY A 53 12.82 -9.61 9.33
CA GLY A 53 13.73 -8.62 8.74
C GLY A 53 13.50 -8.43 7.23
N ILE A 54 13.22 -9.49 6.48
CA ILE A 54 12.90 -9.40 5.05
C ILE A 54 11.53 -8.74 4.84
N VAL A 55 10.54 -9.04 5.68
CA VAL A 55 9.20 -8.40 5.63
C VAL A 55 9.34 -6.88 5.83
N GLU A 56 10.11 -6.43 6.81
CA GLU A 56 10.35 -5.00 7.02
C GLU A 56 11.12 -4.35 5.87
N LEU A 57 12.08 -5.05 5.25
CA LEU A 57 12.76 -4.54 4.06
C LEU A 57 11.82 -4.42 2.85
N MET A 58 10.88 -5.35 2.67
CA MET A 58 9.84 -5.25 1.64
C MET A 58 8.91 -4.06 1.93
N ARG A 59 8.54 -3.86 3.20
CA ARG A 59 7.76 -2.69 3.63
C ARG A 59 8.47 -1.39 3.26
N GLU A 60 9.73 -1.25 3.65
CA GLU A 60 10.53 -0.06 3.35
C GLU A 60 10.59 0.18 1.84
N ARG A 61 10.85 -0.85 1.02
CA ARG A 61 10.90 -0.73 -0.43
C ARG A 61 9.57 -0.28 -1.05
N ILE A 62 8.45 -0.81 -0.59
CA ILE A 62 7.13 -0.41 -1.10
C ILE A 62 6.81 1.02 -0.68
N CYS A 63 7.06 1.37 0.59
CA CYS A 63 6.83 2.72 1.09
C CYS A 63 7.75 3.78 0.47
N GLU A 64 8.95 3.41 0.02
CA GLU A 64 9.85 4.29 -0.76
C GLU A 64 9.24 4.74 -2.09
N ALA A 65 8.30 3.98 -2.66
CA ALA A 65 7.59 4.35 -3.88
C ALA A 65 6.40 5.29 -3.62
N ILE A 66 6.05 5.54 -2.36
CA ILE A 66 5.00 6.48 -1.99
C ILE A 66 5.58 7.88 -1.98
N ASP A 67 5.01 8.77 -2.80
CA ASP A 67 5.38 10.17 -2.87
C ASP A 67 4.89 10.91 -1.61
N SER A 68 5.74 10.92 -0.58
CA SER A 68 5.48 11.65 0.66
C SER A 68 5.55 13.17 0.50
N ALA A 69 6.08 13.71 -0.60
CA ALA A 69 6.09 15.16 -0.83
C ALA A 69 4.68 15.71 -1.11
N THR A 70 3.74 14.84 -1.48
CA THR A 70 2.31 15.17 -1.58
C THR A 70 1.72 15.66 -0.25
N LEU A 71 2.28 15.25 0.90
CA LEU A 71 1.84 15.71 2.22
C LEU A 71 2.18 17.18 2.48
N ASP A 72 3.11 17.75 1.72
CA ASP A 72 3.49 19.16 1.78
C ASP A 72 2.68 20.01 0.77
N ALA A 73 1.82 19.37 -0.04
CA ALA A 73 1.15 19.99 -1.18
C ALA A 73 -0.19 20.64 -0.79
N GLY A 74 -0.12 21.79 -0.12
CA GLY A 74 -1.26 22.70 0.05
C GLY A 74 -2.27 22.24 1.12
N PRO A 75 -3.59 22.46 0.91
CA PRO A 75 -4.63 22.09 1.88
C PRO A 75 -4.61 20.59 2.21
N TRP A 76 -4.94 20.25 3.46
CA TRP A 76 -4.85 18.88 3.98
C TRP A 76 -5.61 17.86 3.12
N ASP A 77 -6.77 18.24 2.56
CA ASP A 77 -7.63 17.34 1.81
C ASP A 77 -7.04 17.00 0.43
N ALA A 78 -6.47 17.99 -0.25
CA ALA A 78 -5.71 17.78 -1.48
C ALA A 78 -4.44 16.95 -1.24
N ALA A 79 -3.70 17.28 -0.17
CA ALA A 79 -2.47 16.57 0.20
C ALA A 79 -2.73 15.10 0.55
N VAL A 80 -3.74 14.81 1.39
CA VAL A 80 -4.13 13.44 1.74
C VAL A 80 -4.66 12.67 0.53
N SER A 81 -5.43 13.32 -0.36
CA SER A 81 -5.91 12.68 -1.59
C SER A 81 -4.75 12.27 -2.50
N ALA A 82 -3.79 13.16 -2.75
CA ALA A 82 -2.61 12.86 -3.56
C ALA A 82 -1.73 11.76 -2.92
N TRP A 83 -1.55 11.81 -1.60
CA TRP A 83 -0.85 10.77 -0.85
C TRP A 83 -1.55 9.42 -1.00
N ALA A 84 -2.88 9.36 -0.91
CA ALA A 84 -3.66 8.14 -1.06
C ALA A 84 -3.51 7.50 -2.46
N HIS A 85 -3.53 8.31 -3.52
CA HIS A 85 -3.29 7.81 -4.89
C HIS A 85 -1.90 7.20 -5.04
N SER A 86 -0.87 7.87 -4.53
CA SER A 86 0.50 7.36 -4.58
C SER A 86 0.67 6.09 -3.74
N TYR A 87 0.06 6.06 -2.56
CA TYR A 87 0.04 4.88 -1.67
C TYR A 87 -0.63 3.69 -2.39
N ARG A 88 -1.82 3.89 -2.97
CA ARG A 88 -2.52 2.85 -3.74
C ARG A 88 -1.67 2.32 -4.88
N ALA A 89 -1.03 3.20 -5.65
CA ALA A 89 -0.18 2.80 -6.77
C ALA A 89 1.02 1.94 -6.31
N ALA A 90 1.69 2.34 -5.22
CA ALA A 90 2.83 1.61 -4.67
C ALA A 90 2.45 0.18 -4.23
N PHE A 91 1.30 0.03 -3.55
CA PHE A 91 0.84 -1.28 -3.09
C PHE A 91 0.20 -2.12 -4.18
N ALA A 92 -0.43 -1.51 -5.19
CA ALA A 92 -0.97 -2.23 -6.34
C ALA A 92 0.11 -2.80 -7.27
N ALA A 93 1.35 -2.31 -7.17
CA ALA A 93 2.50 -2.94 -7.84
C ALA A 93 2.88 -4.30 -7.20
N HIS A 94 2.57 -4.50 -5.92
CA HIS A 94 2.89 -5.71 -5.15
C HIS A 94 1.70 -6.16 -4.25
N PRO A 95 0.51 -6.42 -4.81
CA PRO A 95 -0.71 -6.60 -4.02
C PRO A 95 -0.66 -7.85 -3.14
N ARG A 96 0.09 -8.88 -3.55
CA ARG A 96 0.27 -10.13 -2.80
C ARG A 96 1.14 -9.97 -1.55
N VAL A 97 1.85 -8.85 -1.42
CA VAL A 97 2.66 -8.55 -0.23
C VAL A 97 1.80 -8.02 0.92
N ILE A 98 0.61 -7.46 0.63
CA ILE A 98 -0.29 -6.85 1.63
C ILE A 98 -0.56 -7.79 2.83
N PRO A 99 -1.00 -9.06 2.64
CA PRO A 99 -1.29 -9.95 3.76
C PRO A 99 -0.07 -10.20 4.65
N LEU A 100 1.14 -10.23 4.08
CA LEU A 100 2.37 -10.41 4.85
C LEU A 100 2.65 -9.19 5.72
N LEU A 101 2.53 -7.99 5.16
CA LEU A 101 2.79 -6.73 5.87
C LEU A 101 1.80 -6.46 7.01
N MET A 102 0.55 -6.90 6.87
CA MET A 102 -0.49 -6.70 7.89
C MET A 102 -0.35 -7.61 9.11
N THR A 103 0.55 -8.61 9.06
CA THR A 103 0.79 -9.53 10.19
C THR A 103 1.90 -9.08 11.13
N SER A 104 2.54 -7.94 10.85
CA SER A 104 3.70 -7.45 11.61
C SER A 104 3.60 -5.94 11.89
N PRO A 105 3.98 -5.48 13.09
CA PRO A 105 4.07 -4.05 13.40
C PRO A 105 5.05 -3.33 12.49
N VAL A 106 4.71 -2.11 12.09
CA VAL A 106 5.60 -1.20 11.36
C VAL A 106 6.73 -0.75 12.27
N ARG A 107 7.99 -0.99 11.87
CA ARG A 107 9.18 -0.54 12.61
C ARG A 107 10.18 0.22 11.74
N ALA A 108 10.06 0.13 10.42
CA ALA A 108 10.92 0.84 9.48
C ALA A 108 10.91 2.37 9.71
N PRO A 109 12.06 3.00 10.05
CA PRO A 109 12.12 4.42 10.40
C PRO A 109 11.54 5.37 9.34
N LYS A 110 11.86 5.16 8.06
CA LYS A 110 11.31 5.98 6.97
C LYS A 110 9.80 5.90 6.85
N VAL A 111 9.23 4.74 7.18
CA VAL A 111 7.78 4.57 7.21
C VAL A 111 7.22 5.38 8.37
N LEU A 112 7.77 5.24 9.58
CA LEU A 112 7.34 6.03 10.73
C LEU A 112 7.45 7.55 10.49
N GLU A 113 8.51 8.02 9.84
CA GLU A 113 8.68 9.43 9.45
C GLU A 113 7.57 9.91 8.50
N GLN A 114 7.11 9.08 7.57
CA GLN A 114 6.00 9.41 6.68
C GLN A 114 4.67 9.58 7.46
N TYR A 115 4.42 8.73 8.45
CA TYR A 115 3.22 8.85 9.30
C TYR A 115 3.31 10.07 10.20
N GLU A 116 4.50 10.39 10.74
CA GLU A 116 4.73 11.62 11.51
C GLU A 116 4.38 12.85 10.68
N ARG A 117 4.75 12.89 9.39
CA ARG A 117 4.37 13.98 8.48
C ARG A 117 2.87 14.06 8.25
N ALA A 118 2.20 12.93 8.01
CA ALA A 118 0.75 12.89 7.83
C ALA A 118 -0.01 13.34 9.09
N VAL A 119 0.45 12.91 10.27
CA VAL A 119 -0.07 13.36 11.57
C VAL A 119 0.16 14.86 11.75
N GLY A 120 1.37 15.36 11.48
CA GLY A 120 1.71 16.77 11.58
C GLY A 120 0.87 17.66 10.66
N LEU A 121 0.59 17.21 9.44
CA LEU A 121 -0.30 17.88 8.49
C LEU A 121 -1.71 18.03 9.06
N LEU A 122 -2.31 16.94 9.54
CA LEU A 122 -3.68 16.93 10.06
C LEU A 122 -3.81 17.75 11.36
N LEU A 123 -2.82 17.66 12.27
CA LEU A 123 -2.80 18.49 13.47
C LEU A 123 -2.68 19.98 13.14
N THR A 124 -1.81 20.33 12.19
CA THR A 124 -1.65 21.72 11.72
C THR A 124 -2.93 22.25 11.07
N ALA A 125 -3.67 21.38 10.37
CA ALA A 125 -4.96 21.74 9.79
C ALA A 125 -6.07 21.97 10.84
N GLY A 126 -5.88 21.54 12.09
CA GLY A 126 -6.80 21.79 13.21
C GLY A 126 -7.64 20.58 13.63
N PHE A 127 -7.29 19.37 13.17
CA PHE A 127 -7.97 18.15 13.63
C PHE A 127 -7.71 17.88 15.11
N ALA A 128 -8.70 17.34 15.82
CA ALA A 128 -8.50 16.88 17.18
C ALA A 128 -7.56 15.66 17.18
N VAL A 129 -6.63 15.59 18.14
CA VAL A 129 -5.64 14.50 18.25
C VAL A 129 -6.29 13.12 18.20
N ALA A 130 -7.47 12.97 18.82
CA ALA A 130 -8.20 11.71 18.88
C ALA A 130 -8.73 11.24 17.50
N ASP A 131 -8.91 12.15 16.54
CA ASP A 131 -9.47 11.87 15.22
C ASP A 131 -8.40 11.57 14.16
N VAL A 132 -7.15 11.97 14.40
CA VAL A 132 -6.06 11.88 13.42
C VAL A 132 -5.75 10.43 13.01
N MET A 133 -5.43 9.56 13.99
CA MET A 133 -5.09 8.17 13.67
C MET A 133 -6.28 7.36 13.14
N PRO A 134 -7.52 7.50 13.66
CA PRO A 134 -8.68 6.88 13.03
C PRO A 134 -8.87 7.27 11.56
N LEU A 135 -8.62 8.54 11.20
CA LEU A 135 -8.70 9.01 9.81
C LEU A 135 -7.60 8.38 8.94
N ILE A 136 -6.36 8.37 9.41
CA ILE A 136 -5.22 7.73 8.71
C ILE A 136 -5.47 6.24 8.53
N THR A 137 -5.85 5.51 9.59
CA THR A 137 -6.13 4.07 9.50
C THR A 137 -7.34 3.78 8.60
N GLY A 138 -8.36 4.64 8.62
CA GLY A 138 -9.47 4.56 7.67
C GLY A 138 -9.01 4.70 6.22
N LEU A 139 -8.11 5.64 5.95
CA LEU A 139 -7.48 5.80 4.64
C LEU A 139 -6.68 4.57 4.23
N GLU A 140 -5.86 4.01 5.12
CA GLU A 140 -5.06 2.82 4.84
C GLU A 140 -5.93 1.61 4.50
N ASN A 141 -7.00 1.38 5.27
CA ASN A 141 -7.94 0.29 5.01
C ASN A 141 -8.55 0.42 3.60
N LEU A 142 -8.92 1.65 3.22
CA LEU A 142 -9.42 1.95 1.88
C LEU A 142 -8.34 1.69 0.81
N VAL A 143 -7.14 2.24 1.00
CA VAL A 143 -6.04 2.17 0.04
C VAL A 143 -5.61 0.72 -0.19
N LEU A 144 -5.39 -0.05 0.88
CA LEU A 144 -4.96 -1.45 0.79
C LEU A 144 -6.04 -2.33 0.17
N GLY A 145 -7.31 -2.12 0.54
CA GLY A 145 -8.43 -2.82 -0.10
C GLY A 145 -8.54 -2.49 -1.59
N SER A 146 -8.35 -1.23 -1.95
CA SER A 146 -8.40 -0.77 -3.35
C SER A 146 -7.19 -1.23 -4.17
N ALA A 147 -6.01 -1.34 -3.58
CA ALA A 147 -4.84 -1.91 -4.23
C ALA A 147 -5.04 -3.39 -4.59
N LEU A 148 -5.73 -4.15 -3.72
CA LEU A 148 -6.16 -5.52 -4.03
C LEU A 148 -7.22 -5.53 -5.14
N ASP A 149 -8.20 -4.62 -5.09
CA ASP A 149 -9.28 -4.51 -6.09
C ASP A 149 -8.75 -4.17 -7.49
N LEU A 150 -7.69 -3.34 -7.59
CA LEU A 150 -7.07 -2.98 -8.87
C LEU A 150 -6.42 -4.17 -9.57
N ALA A 151 -6.02 -5.21 -8.82
CA ALA A 151 -5.50 -6.45 -9.38
C ALA A 151 -6.59 -7.47 -9.73
N ALA A 152 -7.86 -7.20 -9.40
CA ALA A 152 -8.99 -8.06 -9.73
C ALA A 152 -9.40 -7.91 -11.21
N PRO A 153 -10.18 -8.85 -11.77
CA PRO A 153 -10.71 -8.72 -13.12
C PRO A 153 -11.59 -7.46 -13.26
N GLU A 154 -11.48 -6.77 -14.40
CA GLU A 154 -12.35 -5.63 -14.73
C GLU A 154 -13.83 -6.01 -14.67
N THR A 155 -14.19 -7.21 -15.14
CA THR A 155 -15.54 -7.76 -15.00
C THR A 155 -15.60 -8.67 -13.77
N MET A 156 -16.11 -8.15 -12.66
CA MET A 156 -16.22 -8.91 -11.42
C MET A 156 -17.52 -9.72 -11.31
N TRP A 157 -18.59 -9.26 -11.96
CA TRP A 157 -19.89 -9.91 -11.96
C TRP A 157 -20.29 -10.30 -13.38
N GLU A 158 -20.25 -11.59 -13.67
CA GLU A 158 -20.78 -12.15 -14.92
C GLU A 158 -22.25 -12.51 -14.74
N LEU A 159 -23.13 -11.80 -15.45
CA LEU A 159 -24.56 -12.07 -15.43
C LEU A 159 -24.88 -13.32 -16.24
N ARG A 160 -25.80 -14.13 -15.72
CA ARG A 160 -26.26 -15.40 -16.31
C ARG A 160 -27.72 -15.27 -16.71
N GLU A 161 -28.09 -15.75 -17.90
CA GLU A 161 -29.45 -15.61 -18.44
C GLU A 161 -30.50 -16.31 -17.56
N GLU A 162 -30.09 -17.35 -16.83
CA GLU A 162 -30.93 -18.13 -15.94
C GLU A 162 -31.35 -17.36 -14.68
N THR A 163 -30.71 -16.22 -14.38
CA THR A 163 -30.99 -15.41 -13.18
C THR A 163 -31.45 -14.00 -13.55
N PRO A 164 -32.72 -13.62 -13.28
CA PRO A 164 -33.21 -12.28 -13.61
C PRO A 164 -32.55 -11.21 -12.73
N THR A 165 -31.64 -10.44 -13.33
CA THR A 165 -30.81 -9.42 -12.65
C THR A 165 -30.90 -8.02 -13.27
N PRO A 166 -32.10 -7.50 -13.61
CA PRO A 166 -32.23 -6.29 -14.43
C PRO A 166 -31.63 -5.02 -13.79
N GLN A 167 -31.75 -4.87 -12.47
CA GLN A 167 -31.18 -3.71 -11.77
C GLN A 167 -29.66 -3.78 -11.67
N LEU A 168 -29.11 -4.97 -11.45
CA LEU A 168 -27.67 -5.19 -11.43
C LEU A 168 -27.08 -4.94 -12.82
N ALA A 169 -27.72 -5.43 -13.89
CA ALA A 169 -27.29 -5.16 -15.26
C ALA A 169 -27.26 -3.65 -15.57
N ARG A 170 -28.30 -2.92 -15.17
CA ARG A 170 -28.36 -1.46 -15.31
C ARG A 170 -27.24 -0.76 -14.56
N ALA A 171 -26.96 -1.18 -13.32
CA ALA A 171 -25.89 -0.58 -12.51
C ALA A 171 -24.50 -0.87 -13.09
N LEU A 172 -24.21 -2.11 -13.47
CA LEU A 172 -22.94 -2.51 -14.09
C LEU A 172 -22.68 -1.76 -15.40
N ALA A 173 -23.72 -1.59 -16.24
CA ALA A 173 -23.63 -0.85 -17.48
C ALA A 173 -23.34 0.65 -17.28
N ALA A 174 -23.71 1.22 -16.12
CA ALA A 174 -23.51 2.64 -15.81
C ALA A 174 -22.08 2.97 -15.33
N VAL A 175 -21.36 2.01 -14.75
CA VAL A 175 -19.99 2.23 -14.25
C VAL A 175 -18.97 2.39 -15.38
N GLY A 176 -19.15 1.67 -16.50
CA GLY A 176 -18.21 1.70 -17.62
C GLY A 176 -16.89 0.98 -17.31
N ALA A 177 -15.81 1.37 -18.00
CA ALA A 177 -14.46 0.87 -17.75
C ALA A 177 -13.79 1.58 -16.56
N GLY A 178 -12.81 0.94 -15.91
CA GLY A 178 -12.08 1.55 -14.80
C GLY A 178 -12.83 1.46 -13.46
N ARG A 179 -13.50 0.32 -13.22
CA ARG A 179 -14.30 0.09 -12.02
C ARG A 179 -13.51 0.35 -10.73
N ALA A 180 -12.28 -0.18 -10.66
CA ALA A 180 -11.45 -0.09 -9.46
C ALA A 180 -11.05 1.36 -9.14
N ASP A 181 -10.79 2.17 -10.17
CA ASP A 181 -10.45 3.59 -10.02
C ASP A 181 -11.66 4.40 -9.59
N ALA A 182 -12.80 4.22 -10.26
CA ALA A 182 -14.04 4.90 -9.90
C ALA A 182 -14.48 4.56 -8.46
N ALA A 183 -14.33 3.31 -8.04
CA ALA A 183 -14.63 2.88 -6.66
C ALA A 183 -13.67 3.50 -5.64
N PHE A 184 -12.37 3.58 -5.96
CA PHE A 184 -11.38 4.23 -5.12
C PHE A 184 -11.68 5.71 -4.91
N ASP A 185 -11.91 6.44 -6.01
CA ASP A 185 -12.13 7.89 -5.99
C ASP A 185 -13.40 8.24 -5.21
N ALA A 186 -14.49 7.50 -5.44
CA ALA A 186 -15.74 7.70 -4.71
C ALA A 186 -15.59 7.45 -3.20
N ALA A 187 -14.86 6.42 -2.81
CA ALA A 187 -14.63 6.10 -1.40
C ALA A 187 -13.67 7.10 -0.74
N LEU A 188 -12.63 7.55 -1.46
CA LEU A 188 -11.70 8.57 -0.99
C LEU A 188 -12.41 9.91 -0.80
N GLU A 189 -13.26 10.32 -1.74
CA GLU A 189 -14.08 11.52 -1.62
C GLU A 189 -14.97 11.45 -0.37
N GLY A 190 -15.58 10.29 -0.11
CA GLY A 190 -16.38 10.06 1.10
C GLY A 190 -15.57 10.22 2.40
N LEU A 191 -14.36 9.65 2.45
CA LEU A 191 -13.46 9.77 3.60
C LEU A 191 -13.00 11.22 3.82
N ILE A 192 -12.62 11.93 2.75
CA ILE A 192 -12.25 13.34 2.81
C ILE A 192 -13.45 14.20 3.25
N GLY A 193 -14.65 13.92 2.75
CA GLY A 193 -15.88 14.57 3.22
C GLY A 193 -16.14 14.37 4.72
N HIS A 194 -15.88 13.17 5.23
CA HIS A 194 -15.93 12.90 6.67
C HIS A 194 -14.87 13.71 7.43
N GLY A 195 -13.63 13.76 6.93
CA GLY A 195 -12.56 14.58 7.53
C GLY A 195 -12.92 16.06 7.62
N ARG A 196 -13.51 16.64 6.56
CA ARG A 196 -14.03 18.02 6.59
C ARG A 196 -15.09 18.23 7.67
N THR A 197 -15.95 17.23 7.89
CA THR A 197 -16.97 17.27 8.95
C THR A 197 -16.36 17.21 10.35
N LEU A 198 -15.31 16.41 10.56
CA LEU A 198 -14.58 16.37 11.83
C LEU A 198 -13.92 17.72 12.12
N LEU A 199 -13.23 18.29 11.12
CA LEU A 199 -12.54 19.56 11.25
C LEU A 199 -13.50 20.74 11.50
N ALA A 200 -14.69 20.72 10.92
CA ALA A 200 -15.70 21.74 11.19
C ALA A 200 -16.19 21.73 12.66
N ARG A 201 -16.10 20.59 13.38
CA ARG A 201 -16.49 20.48 14.79
C ARG A 201 -15.43 21.00 15.75
N THR A 202 -14.17 21.10 15.32
CA THR A 202 -13.06 21.61 16.13
C THR A 202 -12.88 23.11 15.98
N THR A 203 -13.52 23.73 14.99
CA THR A 203 -13.53 25.19 14.80
C THR A 203 -14.61 25.81 15.71
N PRO A 204 -14.24 26.71 16.65
CA PRO A 204 -15.18 27.32 17.60
C PRO A 204 -16.18 28.29 16.95
#